data_AF-A0A3D0YAB1-F1
#
_entry.id   AF-A0A3D0YAB1-F1
#
_cell.length_a   1.000
_cell.length_b   1.000
_cell.length_c   1.000
_cell.angle_alpha   90.00
_cell.angle_beta   90.00
_cell.angle_gamma   90.00
#
_symmetry.space_group_name_H-M   'P 1'
#
loop_
_entity.id
_entity.type
_entity.pdbx_description
1 polymer ?
#
loop_
_entity_poly.entity_id
_entity_poly.type
_entity_poly.pdbx_seq_one_letter_code
_entity_poly.pdbx_strand_id
1 'polypeptide(L)'
;MIRNQVNKIVKMLVCIGIAYMAINFETVGIAKAEPVNIVVPSENMEAPLAQVTNISGECGSLDTNGETGRGYVVLHWTPVSDATGYKVYVYDGHDYRGFDVGNVTKWDSRIAKIYPPESTLNSKVDDSATDDLFVHGRVGLDLMNSPQNLYRATQGLENNTNTHYMFRVTSYRKNQESVIDYNAGYRAQLIDTTIKTDNSVKLTGNIVATLAEDLASVSIKCTGYGGKGEVIGIRKPDGVIWQGNTLSYTVYDNGEYNFTIIDSTGQEAVVTANASGIQLKPIIVILNINNKMTSNLNFSRNDAAARYTFCGYSWDAEPTKINNALTDGKIAIMVDFVGTRNLYIKFKNAAGQVMNSKFEITITEGTSGGVSVQTKRL
;
A
#
# COMPACT_ATOMS: atom_id res chain seq x y z
N MET A 1 -6.74 -27.89 70.44
CA MET A 1 -5.55 -27.89 69.55
C MET A 1 -5.74 -28.68 68.27
N ILE A 2 -6.28 -29.91 68.32
CA ILE A 2 -6.43 -30.81 67.14
C ILE A 2 -7.34 -30.23 66.04
N ARG A 3 -8.48 -29.61 66.41
CA ARG A 3 -9.44 -28.98 65.47
C ARG A 3 -8.82 -27.88 64.58
N ASN A 4 -7.85 -27.13 65.10
CA ASN A 4 -7.19 -26.05 64.35
C ASN A 4 -6.13 -26.55 63.38
N GLN A 5 -5.50 -27.71 63.64
CA GLN A 5 -4.58 -28.34 62.69
C GLN A 5 -5.33 -28.99 61.53
N VAL A 6 -6.48 -29.64 61.81
CA VAL A 6 -7.32 -30.25 60.77
C VAL A 6 -7.88 -29.20 59.80
N ASN A 7 -8.36 -28.06 60.30
CA ASN A 7 -8.83 -26.97 59.44
C ASN A 7 -7.73 -26.32 58.58
N LYS A 8 -6.47 -26.36 59.04
CA LYS A 8 -5.32 -25.87 58.26
C LYS A 8 -4.96 -26.82 57.11
N ILE A 9 -5.00 -28.12 57.36
CA ILE A 9 -4.73 -29.16 56.34
C ILE A 9 -5.84 -29.20 55.29
N VAL A 10 -7.10 -29.09 55.73
CA VAL A 10 -8.26 -29.05 54.82
C VAL A 10 -8.19 -27.81 53.91
N LYS A 11 -7.87 -26.62 54.45
CA LYS A 11 -7.68 -25.40 53.63
C LYS A 11 -6.49 -25.50 52.66
N MET A 12 -5.44 -26.24 53.02
CA MET A 12 -4.27 -26.43 52.16
C MET A 12 -4.58 -27.37 50.97
N LEU A 13 -5.48 -28.34 51.15
CA LEU A 13 -5.92 -29.25 50.08
C LEU A 13 -6.92 -28.60 49.09
N VAL A 14 -7.70 -27.59 49.52
CA VAL A 14 -8.60 -26.84 48.61
C VAL A 14 -7.83 -26.03 47.57
N CYS A 15 -6.65 -25.51 47.93
CA CYS A 15 -5.80 -24.73 47.02
C CYS A 15 -5.17 -25.56 45.89
N ILE A 16 -5.26 -26.90 45.94
CA ILE A 16 -4.67 -27.83 44.97
C ILE A 16 -5.74 -28.43 44.02
N GLY A 17 -7.00 -28.01 44.10
CA GLY A 17 -8.02 -28.36 43.10
C GLY A 17 -8.55 -29.79 43.17
N ILE A 18 -8.47 -30.45 44.33
CA ILE A 18 -9.10 -31.76 44.55
C ILE A 18 -10.57 -31.55 44.97
N ALA A 19 -11.52 -32.08 44.18
CA ALA A 19 -12.94 -32.00 44.47
C ALA A 19 -13.28 -32.64 45.82
N TYR A 20 -14.01 -31.91 46.67
CA TYR A 20 -14.49 -32.36 47.97
C TYR A 20 -15.48 -33.53 47.83
N MET A 21 -15.16 -34.72 48.35
CA MET A 21 -16.18 -35.60 48.92
C MET A 21 -16.36 -35.21 50.40
N ALA A 22 -17.48 -34.58 50.72
CA ALA A 22 -17.86 -34.29 52.09
C ALA A 22 -18.18 -35.60 52.82
N ILE A 23 -17.38 -35.96 53.82
CA ILE A 23 -17.72 -37.03 54.77
C ILE A 23 -18.22 -36.36 56.06
N ASN A 24 -19.54 -36.43 56.29
CA ASN A 24 -20.17 -36.01 57.54
C ASN A 24 -19.75 -36.97 58.66
N PHE A 25 -19.02 -36.48 59.66
CA PHE A 25 -18.72 -37.22 60.89
C PHE A 25 -19.59 -36.71 62.04
N GLU A 26 -20.82 -37.21 62.09
CA GLU A 26 -21.63 -37.22 63.32
C GLU A 26 -22.30 -38.58 63.48
N THR A 27 -21.58 -39.52 64.10
CA THR A 27 -22.05 -40.37 65.20
C THR A 27 -21.02 -41.48 65.47
N VAL A 28 -20.96 -41.84 66.75
CA VAL A 28 -19.91 -42.59 67.43
C VAL A 28 -19.93 -44.08 67.08
N GLY A 29 -18.75 -44.66 66.85
CA GLY A 29 -18.56 -46.12 66.79
C GLY A 29 -17.12 -46.48 66.48
N ILE A 30 -16.40 -47.00 67.47
CA ILE A 30 -15.00 -47.44 67.36
C ILE A 30 -14.97 -48.70 66.49
N ALA A 31 -14.73 -48.56 65.19
CA ALA A 31 -14.41 -49.66 64.30
C ALA A 31 -13.01 -49.44 63.73
N LYS A 32 -12.15 -50.45 63.87
CA LYS A 32 -10.78 -50.52 63.38
C LYS A 32 -10.76 -50.13 61.89
N ALA A 33 -10.24 -48.94 61.58
CA ALA A 33 -10.10 -48.49 60.21
C ALA A 33 -9.05 -49.36 59.50
N GLU A 34 -9.48 -50.15 58.51
CA GLU A 34 -8.56 -50.75 57.56
C GLU A 34 -7.83 -49.64 56.78
N PRO A 35 -6.54 -49.80 56.47
CA PRO A 35 -5.81 -48.78 55.71
C PRO A 35 -6.46 -48.63 54.33
N VAL A 36 -7.11 -47.48 54.11
CA VAL A 36 -7.58 -47.09 52.78
C VAL A 36 -6.34 -46.85 51.92
N ASN A 37 -6.08 -47.79 51.01
CA ASN A 37 -5.05 -47.63 50.00
C ASN A 37 -5.56 -46.60 48.97
N ILE A 38 -5.20 -45.34 49.16
CA ILE A 38 -5.42 -44.30 48.15
C ILE A 38 -4.40 -44.55 47.04
N VAL A 39 -4.83 -45.26 46.00
CA VAL A 39 -4.09 -45.27 44.72
C VAL A 39 -4.28 -43.89 44.11
N VAL A 40 -3.31 -43.00 44.34
CA VAL A 40 -3.21 -41.75 43.59
C VAL A 40 -2.89 -42.16 42.16
N PRO A 41 -3.74 -41.89 41.15
CA PRO A 41 -3.35 -42.11 39.77
C PRO A 41 -2.11 -41.26 39.54
N SER A 42 -0.98 -41.87 39.18
CA SER A 42 0.10 -41.11 38.58
C SER A 42 -0.43 -40.65 37.23
N GLU A 43 -1.05 -39.47 37.17
CA GLU A 43 -1.00 -38.71 35.93
C GLU A 43 0.48 -38.65 35.59
N ASN A 44 0.86 -39.28 34.47
CA ASN A 44 2.18 -39.13 33.89
C ASN A 44 2.34 -37.63 33.60
N MET A 45 2.75 -36.85 34.59
CA MET A 45 3.17 -35.46 34.40
C MET A 45 4.45 -35.52 33.61
N GLU A 46 4.28 -35.52 32.28
CA GLU A 46 5.35 -35.41 31.32
C GLU A 46 6.19 -34.18 31.70
N ALA A 47 7.51 -34.39 31.87
CA ALA A 47 8.39 -33.33 32.38
C ALA A 47 8.28 -32.06 31.52
N PRO A 48 8.38 -30.85 32.11
CA PRO A 48 8.32 -29.61 31.37
C PRO A 48 9.30 -29.59 30.20
N LEU A 49 8.82 -29.22 29.02
CA LEU A 49 9.67 -29.13 27.84
C LEU A 49 10.74 -28.04 28.05
N ALA A 50 11.99 -28.37 27.76
CA ALA A 50 13.11 -27.48 28.02
C ALA A 50 13.04 -26.21 27.15
N GLN A 51 13.54 -25.09 27.68
CA GLN A 51 13.64 -23.84 26.94
C GLN A 51 14.69 -23.97 25.82
N VAL A 52 14.46 -23.25 24.72
CA VAL A 52 15.40 -23.20 23.60
C VAL A 52 16.61 -22.35 24.01
N THR A 53 17.82 -22.88 23.78
CA THR A 53 19.08 -22.21 24.13
C THR A 53 19.97 -22.00 22.90
N ASN A 54 20.98 -21.13 23.05
CA ASN A 54 21.90 -20.72 21.99
C ASN A 54 21.18 -20.19 20.74
N ILE A 55 20.15 -19.36 20.95
CA ILE A 55 19.52 -18.64 19.84
C ILE A 55 20.55 -17.61 19.34
N SER A 56 21.03 -17.83 18.13
CA SER A 56 21.95 -16.95 17.42
C SER A 56 21.33 -16.54 16.09
N GLY A 57 21.93 -15.56 15.45
CA GLY A 57 21.47 -15.15 14.14
C GLY A 57 22.44 -14.23 13.42
N GLU A 58 22.19 -14.11 12.14
CA GLU A 58 22.85 -13.18 11.25
C GLU A 58 21.79 -12.26 10.68
N CYS A 59 22.14 -10.99 10.51
CA CYS A 59 21.27 -10.03 9.89
C CYS A 59 22.03 -9.16 8.91
N GLY A 60 21.33 -8.62 7.92
CA GLY A 60 21.95 -7.84 6.88
C GLY A 60 20.96 -6.99 6.10
N SER A 61 21.50 -6.07 5.32
CA SER A 61 20.73 -5.27 4.37
C SER A 61 20.44 -6.11 3.12
N LEU A 62 19.20 -6.03 2.62
CA LEU A 62 18.85 -6.47 1.27
C LEU A 62 19.02 -5.33 0.26
N ASP A 63 19.37 -4.15 0.75
CA ASP A 63 19.50 -2.94 -0.03
C ASP A 63 20.91 -2.82 -0.59
N THR A 64 21.15 -3.38 -1.76
CA THR A 64 22.46 -3.30 -2.42
C THR A 64 22.74 -1.90 -3.00
N ASN A 65 21.72 -1.05 -3.13
CA ASN A 65 21.81 0.29 -3.76
C ASN A 65 21.19 1.46 -2.95
N GLY A 66 20.54 1.22 -1.80
CA GLY A 66 19.93 2.25 -0.96
C GLY A 66 18.49 2.67 -1.33
N GLU A 67 17.72 1.81 -2.01
CA GLU A 67 16.43 2.13 -2.63
C GLU A 67 15.20 1.64 -1.85
N THR A 68 15.33 0.65 -0.95
CA THR A 68 14.15 0.00 -0.32
C THR A 68 14.16 0.04 1.20
N GLY A 69 15.32 0.24 1.84
CA GLY A 69 15.44 0.23 3.30
C GLY A 69 15.09 -1.11 3.93
N ARG A 70 15.20 -2.24 3.21
CA ARG A 70 14.85 -3.57 3.73
C ARG A 70 16.08 -4.40 4.11
N GLY A 71 15.87 -5.30 5.04
CA GLY A 71 16.88 -6.22 5.53
C GLY A 71 16.32 -7.61 5.82
N TYR A 72 17.19 -8.45 6.36
CA TYR A 72 16.85 -9.82 6.70
C TYR A 72 17.46 -10.24 8.03
N VAL A 73 16.85 -11.27 8.62
CA VAL A 73 17.36 -12.00 9.78
C VAL A 73 17.30 -13.49 9.48
N VAL A 74 18.38 -14.18 9.76
CA VAL A 74 18.46 -15.64 9.78
C VAL A 74 18.78 -16.07 11.20
N LEU A 75 17.87 -16.81 11.83
CA LEU A 75 18.02 -17.35 13.18
C LEU A 75 18.46 -18.80 13.13
N HIS A 76 19.21 -19.20 14.16
CA HIS A 76 19.67 -20.56 14.42
C HIS A 76 19.53 -20.85 15.92
N TRP A 77 19.24 -22.09 16.30
CA TRP A 77 19.17 -22.49 17.72
C TRP A 77 19.53 -23.96 17.95
N THR A 78 19.79 -24.31 19.21
CA THR A 78 20.06 -25.70 19.59
C THR A 78 18.76 -26.51 19.56
N PRO A 79 18.73 -27.70 18.92
CA PRO A 79 17.58 -28.58 18.99
C PRO A 79 17.27 -28.96 20.45
N VAL A 80 15.99 -28.92 20.82
CA VAL A 80 15.50 -29.39 22.12
C VAL A 80 15.05 -30.85 21.97
N SER A 81 15.50 -31.71 22.90
CA SER A 81 15.05 -33.11 22.94
C SER A 81 13.54 -33.18 23.14
N ASP A 82 12.89 -34.13 22.48
CA ASP A 82 11.44 -34.36 22.52
C ASP A 82 10.56 -33.24 21.95
N ALA A 83 11.16 -32.20 21.36
CA ALA A 83 10.42 -31.20 20.59
C ALA A 83 9.99 -31.80 19.24
N THR A 84 8.72 -31.61 18.89
CA THR A 84 8.18 -31.97 17.56
C THR A 84 8.06 -30.76 16.64
N GLY A 85 8.36 -29.55 17.14
CA GLY A 85 8.38 -28.33 16.37
C GLY A 85 8.78 -27.12 17.21
N TYR A 86 8.84 -25.96 16.56
CA TYR A 86 9.26 -24.70 17.17
C TYR A 86 8.36 -23.56 16.72
N LYS A 87 8.27 -22.52 17.55
CA LYS A 87 7.74 -21.22 17.17
C LYS A 87 8.80 -20.16 17.28
N VAL A 88 8.90 -19.30 16.26
CA VAL A 88 9.69 -18.08 16.32
C VAL A 88 8.76 -16.95 16.72
N TYR A 89 9.09 -16.24 17.77
CA TYR A 89 8.37 -15.07 18.24
C TYR A 89 9.10 -13.80 17.85
N VAL A 90 8.37 -12.85 17.27
CA VAL A 90 8.88 -11.54 16.89
C VAL A 90 8.12 -10.48 17.67
N TYR A 91 8.83 -9.60 18.36
CA TYR A 91 8.21 -8.50 19.07
C TYR A 91 7.67 -7.47 18.08
N ASP A 92 6.41 -7.05 18.22
CA ASP A 92 5.78 -6.06 17.33
C ASP A 92 5.74 -4.64 17.91
N GLY A 93 6.20 -4.45 19.14
CA GLY A 93 6.09 -3.19 19.88
C GLY A 93 5.19 -3.29 21.10
N HIS A 94 4.18 -4.16 21.04
CA HIS A 94 3.22 -4.45 22.11
C HIS A 94 3.44 -5.84 22.73
N ASP A 95 3.56 -6.88 21.90
CA ASP A 95 3.68 -8.28 22.32
C ASP A 95 4.56 -9.11 21.37
N TYR A 96 4.94 -10.30 21.82
CA TYR A 96 5.63 -11.29 21.00
C TYR A 96 4.63 -12.08 20.14
N ARG A 97 4.74 -11.91 18.82
CA ARG A 97 3.87 -12.59 17.83
C ARG A 97 4.53 -13.86 17.33
N GLY A 98 3.84 -14.98 17.50
CA GLY A 98 4.37 -16.32 17.26
C GLY A 98 4.12 -16.83 15.83
N PHE A 99 5.17 -17.33 15.19
CA PHE A 99 5.13 -18.01 13.90
C PHE A 99 5.52 -19.47 14.09
N ASP A 100 4.63 -20.38 13.73
CA ASP A 100 4.97 -21.81 13.68
C ASP A 100 5.94 -22.08 12.51
N VAL A 101 7.09 -22.65 12.82
CA VAL A 101 8.15 -22.94 11.85
C VAL A 101 8.35 -24.44 11.65
N GLY A 102 7.58 -25.29 12.34
CA GLY A 102 7.70 -26.74 12.32
C GLY A 102 8.99 -27.23 12.96
N ASN A 103 9.40 -28.46 12.63
CA ASN A 103 10.60 -29.10 13.20
C ASN A 103 11.87 -28.69 12.44
N VAL A 104 12.27 -27.44 12.61
CA VAL A 104 13.51 -26.87 12.07
C VAL A 104 14.31 -26.21 13.19
N THR A 105 15.61 -26.02 12.97
CA THR A 105 16.49 -25.27 13.88
C THR A 105 17.10 -24.04 13.23
N LYS A 106 16.52 -23.62 12.10
CA LYS A 106 16.88 -22.44 11.34
C LYS A 106 15.61 -21.76 10.82
N TRP A 107 15.57 -20.43 10.90
CA TRP A 107 14.50 -19.63 10.32
C TRP A 107 15.06 -18.44 9.54
N ASP A 108 14.50 -18.16 8.38
CA ASP A 108 14.96 -17.08 7.50
C ASP A 108 13.79 -16.14 7.20
N SER A 109 13.91 -14.88 7.61
CA SER A 109 12.85 -13.88 7.45
C SER A 109 12.51 -13.61 5.98
N ARG A 110 13.44 -13.86 5.05
CA ARG A 110 13.24 -13.67 3.61
C ARG A 110 12.30 -14.72 3.01
N ILE A 111 12.23 -15.88 3.64
CA ILE A 111 11.29 -16.95 3.30
C ILE A 111 9.99 -16.75 4.07
N ALA A 112 10.09 -16.29 5.31
CA ALA A 112 8.94 -16.10 6.18
C ALA A 112 8.05 -14.92 5.75
N LYS A 113 8.62 -13.87 5.13
CA LYS A 113 7.91 -12.72 4.55
C LYS A 113 6.79 -12.20 5.47
N ILE A 114 7.20 -11.72 6.64
CA ILE A 114 6.27 -11.41 7.74
C ILE A 114 5.92 -9.93 7.86
N TYR A 115 6.68 -9.03 7.22
CA TYR A 115 6.51 -7.60 7.46
C TYR A 115 5.24 -7.08 6.76
N PRO A 116 4.37 -6.31 7.44
CA PRO A 116 3.19 -5.74 6.81
C PRO A 116 3.55 -4.61 5.83
N PRO A 117 2.66 -4.26 4.89
CA PRO A 117 2.79 -3.02 4.14
C PRO A 117 2.76 -1.81 5.08
N GLU A 118 3.62 -0.84 4.84
CA GLU A 118 3.70 0.39 5.66
C GLU A 118 2.41 1.22 5.61
N SER A 119 1.64 1.14 4.53
CA SER A 119 0.28 1.70 4.49
C SER A 119 -0.66 1.13 5.55
N THR A 120 -0.45 -0.13 5.95
CA THR A 120 -1.21 -0.77 7.04
C THR A 120 -0.80 -0.18 8.38
N LEU A 121 0.51 -0.02 8.62
CA LEU A 121 1.05 0.55 9.84
C LEU A 121 0.65 2.02 10.00
N ASN A 122 0.82 2.82 8.95
CA ASN A 122 0.50 4.26 8.92
C ASN A 122 -1.01 4.56 9.00
N SER A 123 -1.87 3.56 8.76
CA SER A 123 -3.31 3.71 8.98
C SER A 123 -3.71 3.62 10.46
N LYS A 124 -2.80 3.15 11.33
CA LYS A 124 -3.03 3.06 12.77
C LYS A 124 -2.76 4.41 13.41
N VAL A 125 -3.52 4.71 14.45
CA VAL A 125 -3.15 5.78 15.38
C VAL A 125 -1.90 5.32 16.12
N ASP A 126 -0.93 6.20 16.31
CA ASP A 126 0.27 5.90 17.08
C ASP A 126 -0.12 5.32 18.46
N ASP A 127 0.61 4.29 18.88
CA ASP A 127 0.51 3.59 20.15
C ASP A 127 -0.85 2.94 20.45
N SER A 128 -1.58 2.54 19.41
CA SER A 128 -2.98 2.09 19.56
C SER A 128 -3.24 0.61 19.26
N ALA A 129 -2.52 -0.03 18.33
CA ALA A 129 -2.88 -1.37 17.91
C ALA A 129 -2.46 -2.43 18.94
N THR A 130 -3.41 -3.26 19.35
CA THR A 130 -3.16 -4.45 20.20
C THR A 130 -3.19 -5.75 19.41
N ASP A 131 -3.72 -5.73 18.19
CA ASP A 131 -3.79 -6.88 17.29
C ASP A 131 -2.41 -7.19 16.68
N ASP A 132 -2.22 -8.45 16.27
CA ASP A 132 -1.02 -8.85 15.52
C ASP A 132 -1.01 -8.18 14.14
N LEU A 133 -0.06 -7.25 13.95
CA LEU A 133 0.12 -6.54 12.68
C LEU A 133 1.04 -7.27 11.71
N PHE A 134 1.75 -8.33 12.12
CA PHE A 134 2.54 -9.09 11.18
C PHE A 134 1.66 -9.91 10.23
N VAL A 135 2.22 -10.19 9.05
CA VAL A 135 1.56 -10.99 8.02
C VAL A 135 1.96 -12.45 8.16
N HIS A 136 0.96 -13.31 8.30
CA HIS A 136 1.13 -14.76 8.38
C HIS A 136 1.01 -15.42 7.00
N GLY A 137 1.56 -16.62 6.84
CA GLY A 137 1.41 -17.41 5.61
C GLY A 137 2.40 -17.09 4.48
N ARG A 138 3.49 -16.35 4.77
CA ARG A 138 4.59 -16.05 3.82
C ARG A 138 4.20 -15.18 2.62
N VAL A 139 3.27 -14.26 2.84
CA VAL A 139 2.75 -13.34 1.80
C VAL A 139 3.03 -11.86 2.10
N GLY A 140 3.74 -11.56 3.18
CA GLY A 140 4.17 -10.20 3.51
C GLY A 140 5.46 -9.79 2.80
N LEU A 141 6.16 -8.82 3.40
CA LEU A 141 7.38 -8.23 2.88
C LEU A 141 8.60 -8.65 3.70
N ASP A 142 9.80 -8.34 3.19
CA ASP A 142 11.02 -8.39 3.99
C ASP A 142 10.99 -7.32 5.09
N LEU A 143 11.71 -7.57 6.18
CA LEU A 143 11.77 -6.65 7.31
C LEU A 143 12.32 -5.29 6.88
N MET A 144 11.76 -4.20 7.41
CA MET A 144 12.36 -2.87 7.28
C MET A 144 13.63 -2.80 8.13
N ASN A 145 14.64 -2.05 7.67
CA ASN A 145 15.89 -1.79 8.40
C ASN A 145 15.63 -1.21 9.81
N SER A 146 14.55 -0.47 9.98
CA SER A 146 14.06 0.04 11.26
C SER A 146 12.70 -0.57 11.62
N PRO A 147 12.51 -1.11 12.84
CA PRO A 147 11.21 -1.56 13.33
C PRO A 147 10.32 -0.42 13.86
N GLN A 148 10.81 0.83 13.88
CA GLN A 148 10.16 1.92 14.62
C GLN A 148 8.73 2.23 14.17
N ASN A 149 8.43 2.13 12.87
CA ASN A 149 7.06 2.33 12.38
C ASN A 149 6.13 1.23 12.86
N LEU A 150 6.60 -0.03 12.85
CA LEU A 150 5.86 -1.15 13.39
C LEU A 150 5.61 -0.95 14.90
N TYR A 151 6.66 -0.60 15.65
CA TYR A 151 6.55 -0.41 17.10
C TYR A 151 5.58 0.71 17.44
N ARG A 152 5.70 1.87 16.79
CA ARG A 152 4.81 3.01 16.98
C ARG A 152 3.36 2.73 16.55
N ALA A 153 3.13 1.83 15.61
CA ALA A 153 1.76 1.46 15.23
C ALA A 153 1.04 0.63 16.32
N THR A 154 1.80 -0.03 17.20
CA THR A 154 1.28 -0.92 18.26
C THR A 154 1.37 -0.28 19.65
N GLN A 155 0.57 -0.75 20.61
CA GLN A 155 0.49 -0.21 21.96
C GLN A 155 1.76 -0.53 22.78
N GLY A 156 2.79 0.35 22.73
CA GLY A 156 4.05 0.12 23.45
C GLY A 156 5.05 1.28 23.47
N LEU A 157 4.77 2.30 24.29
CA LEU A 157 5.52 3.56 24.35
C LEU A 157 7.04 3.41 24.56
N GLU A 158 7.46 2.41 25.33
CA GLU A 158 8.87 2.24 25.75
C GLU A 158 9.80 1.82 24.61
N ASN A 159 9.25 1.28 23.52
CA ASN A 159 10.04 0.70 22.44
C ASN A 159 10.02 1.52 21.15
N ASN A 160 9.34 2.67 21.11
CA ASN A 160 9.21 3.50 19.90
C ASN A 160 10.55 4.00 19.35
N THR A 161 11.57 4.10 20.20
CA THR A 161 12.93 4.52 19.81
C THR A 161 13.86 3.33 19.54
N ASN A 162 13.44 2.09 19.81
CA ASN A 162 14.29 0.92 19.58
C ASN A 162 14.62 0.75 18.10
N THR A 163 15.89 0.52 17.83
CA THR A 163 16.45 0.38 16.48
C THR A 163 16.70 -1.07 16.08
N HIS A 164 16.18 -2.03 16.84
CA HIS A 164 16.42 -3.46 16.62
C HIS A 164 15.15 -4.28 16.78
N TYR A 165 15.03 -5.34 15.97
CA TYR A 165 14.02 -6.37 16.15
C TYR A 165 14.41 -7.29 17.30
N MET A 166 13.41 -7.80 18.01
CA MET A 166 13.61 -8.75 19.09
C MET A 166 12.94 -10.08 18.75
N PHE A 167 13.75 -11.14 18.80
CA PHE A 167 13.31 -12.49 18.50
C PHE A 167 13.44 -13.38 19.72
N ARG A 168 12.52 -14.33 19.86
CA ARG A 168 12.56 -15.45 20.80
C ARG A 168 12.16 -16.73 20.08
N VAL A 169 12.49 -17.87 20.68
CA VAL A 169 12.11 -19.18 20.13
C VAL A 169 11.62 -20.05 21.27
N THR A 170 10.50 -20.73 21.05
CA THR A 170 10.03 -21.81 21.92
C THR A 170 10.06 -23.12 21.17
N SER A 171 10.19 -24.21 21.91
CA SER A 171 9.94 -25.55 21.40
C SER A 171 8.54 -26.00 21.80
N TYR A 172 7.92 -26.87 21.01
CA TYR A 172 6.66 -27.49 21.37
C TYR A 172 6.63 -28.98 21.05
N ARG A 173 5.77 -29.70 21.76
CA ARG A 173 5.25 -31.03 21.44
C ARG A 173 3.74 -31.05 21.58
N LYS A 174 3.10 -32.15 21.18
CA LYS A 174 1.64 -32.28 20.99
C LYS A 174 0.74 -31.48 21.95
N ASN A 175 1.04 -31.52 23.26
CA ASN A 175 0.20 -30.89 24.30
C ASN A 175 0.96 -29.85 25.14
N GLN A 176 2.15 -29.39 24.70
CA GLN A 176 3.00 -28.53 25.52
C GLN A 176 3.90 -27.64 24.68
N GLU A 177 4.03 -26.39 25.09
CA GLU A 177 5.05 -25.45 24.60
C GLU A 177 5.98 -25.08 25.76
N SER A 178 7.28 -24.95 25.49
CA SER A 178 8.24 -24.45 26.47
C SER A 178 7.95 -22.98 26.79
N VAL A 179 8.22 -22.55 28.03
CA VAL A 179 8.10 -21.14 28.42
C VAL A 179 9.06 -20.28 27.61
N ILE A 180 8.62 -19.09 27.16
CA ILE A 180 9.50 -18.10 26.52
C ILE A 180 10.63 -17.74 27.48
N ASP A 181 11.87 -17.92 27.04
CA ASP A 181 13.03 -17.43 27.79
C ASP A 181 13.29 -15.95 27.44
N TYR A 182 12.93 -15.05 28.36
CA TYR A 182 13.15 -13.62 28.16
C TYR A 182 14.63 -13.23 28.17
N ASN A 183 15.51 -14.08 28.72
CA ASN A 183 16.97 -13.87 28.74
C ASN A 183 17.66 -14.43 27.50
N ALA A 184 17.11 -15.48 26.87
CA ALA A 184 17.66 -16.09 25.65
C ALA A 184 16.93 -15.61 24.40
N GLY A 185 17.40 -14.53 23.78
CA GLY A 185 16.86 -14.04 22.52
C GLY A 185 17.87 -13.35 21.63
N TYR A 186 17.47 -13.15 20.38
CA TYR A 186 18.30 -12.46 19.40
C TYR A 186 17.78 -11.04 19.17
N ARG A 187 18.68 -10.06 19.25
CA ARG A 187 18.41 -8.66 18.92
C ARG A 187 19.05 -8.36 17.57
N ALA A 188 18.23 -8.15 16.55
CA ALA A 188 18.71 -7.86 15.20
C ALA A 188 18.65 -6.36 14.95
N GLN A 189 19.79 -5.69 15.01
CA GLN A 189 19.91 -4.33 14.50
C GLN A 189 20.25 -4.43 13.01
N LEU A 190 19.24 -4.27 12.16
CA LEU A 190 19.47 -4.29 10.73
C LEU A 190 20.25 -3.02 10.38
N ILE A 191 21.42 -3.19 9.76
CA ILE A 191 22.24 -2.05 9.38
C ILE A 191 21.48 -1.29 8.31
N ASP A 192 21.02 -0.11 8.70
CA ASP A 192 20.65 0.91 7.75
C ASP A 192 21.94 1.43 7.10
N THR A 193 22.29 0.88 5.94
CA THR A 193 23.41 1.37 5.13
C THR A 193 23.18 2.80 4.62
N THR A 194 22.02 3.41 4.89
CA THR A 194 21.77 4.84 4.67
C THR A 194 22.24 5.73 5.83
N ILE A 195 22.74 5.19 6.96
CA ILE A 195 23.43 5.99 7.98
C ILE A 195 24.85 6.34 7.50
N LYS A 196 24.91 7.29 6.58
CA LYS A 196 25.88 8.37 6.72
C LYS A 196 25.27 9.37 7.66
N THR A 197 25.96 9.66 8.77
CA THR A 197 25.70 10.78 9.67
C THR A 197 25.87 12.09 8.92
N ASP A 198 24.90 12.45 8.10
CA ASP A 198 24.77 13.78 7.54
C ASP A 198 23.29 14.14 7.58
N ASN A 199 22.98 15.38 7.95
CA ASN A 199 21.63 15.94 7.98
C ASN A 199 21.04 16.11 6.56
N SER A 200 21.45 15.27 5.61
CA SER A 200 21.32 15.43 4.17
C SER A 200 20.83 14.16 3.45
N VAL A 201 20.08 13.26 4.13
CA VAL A 201 19.34 12.21 3.40
C VAL A 201 18.32 12.91 2.51
N LYS A 202 18.71 13.07 1.25
CA LYS A 202 18.02 13.89 0.28
C LYS A 202 16.85 13.10 -0.25
N LEU A 203 15.65 13.47 0.17
CA LEU A 203 14.44 13.07 -0.53
C LEU A 203 14.56 13.53 -1.99
N THR A 204 14.39 12.60 -2.92
CA THR A 204 14.55 12.86 -4.35
C THR A 204 13.64 11.94 -5.16
N GLY A 205 13.67 12.07 -6.48
CA GLY A 205 12.89 11.20 -7.34
C GLY A 205 13.37 11.19 -8.76
N ASN A 206 13.01 10.13 -9.46
CA ASN A 206 13.23 9.95 -10.88
C ASN A 206 11.95 10.38 -11.60
N ILE A 207 12.13 11.07 -12.72
CA ILE A 207 11.01 11.52 -13.55
C ILE A 207 11.31 11.21 -15.02
N VAL A 208 10.37 10.52 -15.65
CA VAL A 208 10.46 10.14 -17.06
C VAL A 208 9.25 10.70 -17.79
N ALA A 209 9.49 11.58 -18.74
CA ALA A 209 8.47 12.13 -19.63
C ALA A 209 8.55 11.41 -20.98
N THR A 210 7.45 10.78 -21.39
CA THR A 210 7.37 10.02 -22.66
C THR A 210 6.31 10.64 -23.55
N LEU A 211 6.72 11.16 -24.71
CA LEU A 211 5.81 11.66 -25.73
C LEU A 211 5.07 10.47 -26.37
N ALA A 212 3.75 10.59 -26.50
CA ALA A 212 2.94 9.60 -27.20
C ALA A 212 3.34 9.52 -28.69
N GLU A 213 3.23 8.33 -29.29
CA GLU A 213 3.55 8.12 -30.72
C GLU A 213 2.76 9.05 -31.64
N ASP A 214 1.54 9.41 -31.23
CA ASP A 214 0.64 10.28 -31.96
C ASP A 214 0.88 11.78 -31.70
N LEU A 215 1.89 12.10 -30.89
CA LEU A 215 2.34 13.44 -30.50
C LEU A 215 1.29 14.27 -29.75
N ALA A 216 0.18 13.68 -29.28
CA ALA A 216 -0.94 14.43 -28.70
C ALA A 216 -0.81 14.66 -27.18
N SER A 217 0.03 13.90 -26.49
CA SER A 217 0.22 14.01 -25.04
C SER A 217 1.59 13.50 -24.60
N VAL A 218 1.98 13.85 -23.37
CA VAL A 218 3.15 13.29 -22.69
C VAL A 218 2.69 12.57 -21.44
N SER A 219 3.12 11.32 -21.28
CA SER A 219 2.97 10.56 -20.04
C SER A 219 4.19 10.80 -19.14
N ILE A 220 3.98 11.31 -17.94
CA ILE A 220 5.01 11.59 -16.95
C ILE A 220 4.92 10.51 -15.87
N LYS A 221 5.96 9.69 -15.74
CA LYS A 221 6.13 8.77 -14.62
C LYS A 221 7.06 9.41 -13.60
N CYS A 222 6.56 9.65 -12.40
CA CYS A 222 7.32 10.17 -11.27
C CYS A 222 7.45 9.08 -10.19
N THR A 223 8.66 8.83 -9.71
CA THR A 223 8.94 7.85 -8.67
C THR A 223 9.82 8.50 -7.61
N GLY A 224 9.32 8.60 -6.37
CA GLY A 224 10.06 9.16 -5.25
C GLY A 224 10.81 8.11 -4.44
N TYR A 225 11.96 8.48 -3.90
CA TYR A 225 12.81 7.64 -3.06
C TYR A 225 13.76 8.48 -2.19
N GLY A 226 14.41 7.83 -1.23
CA GLY A 226 15.23 8.49 -0.22
C GLY A 226 14.38 9.32 0.75
N GLY A 227 15.02 10.25 1.45
CA GLY A 227 14.41 11.01 2.55
C GLY A 227 14.62 10.38 3.91
N LYS A 228 14.14 11.03 4.96
CA LYS A 228 14.26 10.55 6.35
C LYS A 228 13.24 9.48 6.71
N GLY A 229 12.21 9.33 5.88
CA GLY A 229 11.20 8.28 5.96
C GLY A 229 10.87 7.71 4.58
N GLU A 230 9.92 6.77 4.54
CA GLU A 230 9.40 6.26 3.27
C GLU A 230 8.60 7.34 2.53
N VAL A 231 8.62 7.28 1.21
CA VAL A 231 7.76 8.13 0.38
C VAL A 231 6.31 7.68 0.52
N ILE A 232 5.49 8.55 1.13
CA ILE A 232 4.06 8.29 1.37
C ILE A 232 3.17 8.91 0.29
N GLY A 233 3.66 9.92 -0.44
CA GLY A 233 2.85 10.54 -1.47
C GLY A 233 3.61 11.38 -2.47
N ILE A 234 2.92 11.65 -3.57
CA ILE A 234 3.35 12.58 -4.62
C ILE A 234 2.23 13.59 -4.85
N ARG A 235 2.48 14.85 -4.50
CA ARG A 235 1.64 15.99 -4.85
C ARG A 235 1.83 16.31 -6.33
N LYS A 236 0.74 16.24 -7.08
CA LYS A 236 0.67 16.54 -8.51
C LYS A 236 0.76 18.04 -8.79
N PRO A 237 0.97 18.44 -10.06
CA PRO A 237 0.90 19.84 -10.48
C PRO A 237 -0.45 20.52 -10.20
N ASP A 238 -1.54 19.74 -10.13
CA ASP A 238 -2.89 20.22 -9.78
C ASP A 238 -3.11 20.41 -8.26
N GLY A 239 -2.10 20.10 -7.44
CA GLY A 239 -2.15 20.20 -5.99
C GLY A 239 -2.72 18.97 -5.27
N VAL A 240 -3.32 18.01 -5.99
CA VAL A 240 -3.88 16.79 -5.39
C VAL A 240 -2.75 15.81 -5.07
N ILE A 241 -2.81 15.20 -3.88
CA ILE A 241 -1.82 14.22 -3.43
C ILE A 241 -2.26 12.81 -3.86
N TRP A 242 -1.38 12.12 -4.58
CA TRP A 242 -1.50 10.69 -4.83
C TRP A 242 -0.76 9.91 -3.74
N GLN A 243 -1.36 8.82 -3.26
CA GLN A 243 -0.85 8.00 -2.15
C GLN A 243 0.05 6.86 -2.67
N GLY A 244 1.29 6.84 -2.20
CA GLY A 244 2.34 5.88 -2.52
C GLY A 244 3.63 6.55 -3.05
N ASN A 245 4.52 5.76 -3.67
CA ASN A 245 5.82 6.24 -4.16
C ASN A 245 5.98 6.38 -5.69
N THR A 246 5.03 5.92 -6.52
CA THR A 246 5.09 5.99 -7.99
C THR A 246 3.77 6.41 -8.62
N LEU A 247 3.79 7.50 -9.39
CA LEU A 247 2.64 8.05 -10.10
C LEU A 247 2.89 8.09 -11.61
N SER A 248 1.85 7.77 -12.40
CA SER A 248 1.79 8.15 -13.83
C SER A 248 0.78 9.26 -14.03
N TYR A 249 1.17 10.36 -14.68
CA TYR A 249 0.39 11.58 -14.89
C TYR A 249 0.51 12.04 -16.34
N THR A 250 -0.62 12.20 -17.03
CA THR A 250 -0.64 12.59 -18.45
C THR A 250 -0.89 14.09 -18.60
N VAL A 251 -0.11 14.74 -19.46
CA VAL A 251 -0.23 16.17 -19.78
C VAL A 251 -0.41 16.38 -21.28
N TYR A 252 -1.04 17.50 -21.61
CA TYR A 252 -1.53 17.81 -22.95
C TYR A 252 -0.98 19.14 -23.50
N ASP A 253 -0.19 19.84 -22.70
CA ASP A 253 0.42 21.10 -23.06
C ASP A 253 1.94 20.99 -22.86
N ASN A 254 2.72 21.64 -23.72
CA ASN A 254 4.17 21.74 -23.49
C ASN A 254 4.42 22.66 -22.29
N GLY A 255 5.36 22.29 -21.43
CA GLY A 255 5.68 23.09 -20.27
C GLY A 255 6.41 22.32 -19.18
N GLU A 256 6.70 23.04 -18.10
CA GLU A 256 7.30 22.49 -16.89
C GLU A 256 6.22 22.10 -15.88
N TYR A 257 6.33 20.89 -15.35
CA TYR A 257 5.38 20.31 -14.40
C TYR A 257 6.12 19.90 -13.13
N ASN A 258 5.76 20.54 -12.01
CA ASN A 258 6.37 20.27 -10.70
C ASN A 258 5.58 19.21 -9.94
N PHE A 259 6.28 18.21 -9.44
CA PHE A 259 5.76 17.18 -8.54
C PHE A 259 6.46 17.34 -7.19
N THR A 260 5.71 17.30 -6.09
CA THR A 260 6.31 17.28 -4.75
C THR A 260 6.20 15.90 -4.16
N ILE A 261 7.34 15.27 -3.91
CA ILE A 261 7.46 14.01 -3.20
C ILE A 261 7.41 14.32 -1.71
N ILE A 262 6.65 13.54 -0.96
CA ILE A 262 6.42 13.72 0.47
C ILE A 262 6.80 12.41 1.17
N ASP A 263 7.69 12.48 2.16
CA ASP A 263 8.02 11.34 3.00
C ASP A 263 7.18 11.29 4.30
N SER A 264 7.23 10.16 5.00
CA SER A 264 6.49 9.94 6.25
C SER A 264 6.91 10.85 7.41
N THR A 265 8.06 11.54 7.30
CA THR A 265 8.54 12.51 8.28
C THR A 265 8.12 13.95 7.93
N GLY A 266 7.43 14.14 6.81
CA GLY A 266 7.02 15.45 6.30
C GLY A 266 8.10 16.19 5.50
N GLN A 267 9.21 15.54 5.14
CA GLN A 267 10.16 16.11 4.20
C GLN A 267 9.52 16.21 2.82
N GLU A 268 9.71 17.34 2.14
CA GLU A 268 9.26 17.55 0.78
C GLU A 268 10.45 17.70 -0.17
N ALA A 269 10.35 17.12 -1.37
CA ALA A 269 11.29 17.34 -2.47
C ALA A 269 10.55 17.59 -3.78
N VAL A 270 10.98 18.62 -4.51
CA VAL A 270 10.39 18.95 -5.80
C VAL A 270 11.17 18.30 -6.93
N VAL A 271 10.47 17.64 -7.83
CA VAL A 271 11.00 17.08 -9.08
C VAL A 271 10.22 17.66 -10.25
N THR A 272 10.92 18.14 -11.27
CA THR A 272 10.33 18.85 -12.41
C THR A 272 10.43 18.00 -13.67
N ALA A 273 9.29 17.78 -14.34
CA ALA A 273 9.24 17.23 -15.68
C ALA A 273 9.13 18.35 -16.71
N ASN A 274 9.84 18.21 -17.82
CA ASN A 274 9.62 19.04 -19.00
C ASN A 274 8.85 18.22 -20.04
N ALA A 275 7.61 18.59 -20.29
CA ALA A 275 6.83 18.04 -21.40
C ALA A 275 7.12 18.87 -22.65
N SER A 276 7.68 18.23 -23.66
CA SER A 276 8.05 18.87 -24.93
C SER A 276 7.66 17.98 -26.11
N GLY A 277 7.59 18.58 -27.30
CA GLY A 277 7.25 17.85 -28.53
C GLY A 277 5.77 17.55 -28.70
N ILE A 278 4.91 17.96 -27.77
CA ILE A 278 3.45 17.85 -27.94
C ILE A 278 3.05 18.72 -29.13
N GLN A 279 2.48 18.06 -30.14
CA GLN A 279 1.87 18.68 -31.29
C GLN A 279 0.38 18.69 -31.06
N LEU A 280 -0.13 19.85 -30.69
CA LEU A 280 -1.57 20.11 -30.63
C LEU A 280 -2.20 19.78 -32.00
N LYS A 281 -2.89 18.64 -32.09
CA LYS A 281 -3.72 18.30 -33.25
C LYS A 281 -4.90 19.28 -33.27
N PRO A 282 -5.07 20.10 -34.33
CA PRO A 282 -6.22 21.01 -34.41
C PRO A 282 -7.50 20.18 -34.52
N ILE A 283 -8.62 20.74 -34.04
CA ILE A 283 -9.92 20.19 -34.40
C ILE A 283 -10.11 20.40 -35.90
N ILE A 284 -10.49 19.35 -36.62
CA ILE A 284 -10.78 19.42 -38.05
C ILE A 284 -12.28 19.20 -38.25
N VAL A 285 -12.98 20.22 -38.73
CA VAL A 285 -14.37 20.09 -39.17
C VAL A 285 -14.38 19.95 -40.69
N ILE A 286 -14.82 18.79 -41.16
CA ILE A 286 -14.96 18.47 -42.57
C ILE A 286 -16.39 18.80 -42.99
N LEU A 287 -16.56 19.69 -43.94
CA LEU A 287 -17.82 20.00 -44.59
C LEU A 287 -18.00 19.07 -45.79
N ASN A 288 -18.90 18.09 -45.68
CA ASN A 288 -19.27 17.18 -46.75
C ASN A 288 -20.39 17.81 -47.58
N ILE A 289 -20.03 18.34 -48.75
CA ILE A 289 -20.95 19.08 -49.61
C ILE A 289 -21.50 18.14 -50.67
N ASN A 290 -22.84 18.03 -50.72
CA ASN A 290 -23.57 17.21 -51.69
C ASN A 290 -23.04 15.76 -51.81
N ASN A 291 -22.61 15.15 -50.70
CA ASN A 291 -22.03 13.79 -50.64
C ASN A 291 -20.79 13.55 -51.52
N LYS A 292 -20.16 14.59 -52.07
CA LYS A 292 -19.17 14.43 -53.16
C LYS A 292 -17.88 15.24 -52.99
N MET A 293 -17.93 16.38 -52.29
CA MET A 293 -16.80 17.28 -52.11
C MET A 293 -16.58 17.59 -50.62
N THR A 294 -15.32 17.73 -50.21
CA THR A 294 -14.96 18.08 -48.82
C THR A 294 -14.23 19.41 -48.75
N SER A 295 -14.55 20.21 -47.73
CA SER A 295 -13.78 21.40 -47.35
C SER A 295 -13.54 21.40 -45.85
N ASN A 296 -12.40 21.93 -45.39
CA ASN A 296 -12.02 21.87 -43.99
C ASN A 296 -12.13 23.25 -43.35
N LEU A 297 -12.78 23.34 -42.19
CA LEU A 297 -12.63 24.49 -41.30
C LEU A 297 -11.40 24.25 -40.42
N ASN A 298 -10.44 25.16 -40.54
CA ASN A 298 -9.22 25.11 -39.75
C ASN A 298 -9.40 25.92 -38.47
N PHE A 299 -9.33 25.23 -37.33
CA PHE A 299 -9.24 25.84 -36.02
C PHE A 299 -7.79 26.19 -35.73
N SER A 300 -7.53 27.27 -34.99
CA SER A 300 -6.15 27.67 -34.68
C SER A 300 -5.49 26.64 -33.74
N ARG A 301 -4.17 26.67 -33.65
CA ARG A 301 -3.43 25.84 -32.68
C ARG A 301 -3.85 26.11 -31.23
N ASN A 302 -4.41 27.29 -30.93
CA ASN A 302 -4.94 27.64 -29.60
C ASN A 302 -6.39 27.14 -29.37
N ASP A 303 -7.06 26.69 -30.43
CA ASP A 303 -8.38 26.04 -30.40
C ASP A 303 -8.24 24.49 -30.41
N ALA A 304 -7.03 23.97 -30.20
CA ALA A 304 -6.68 22.59 -30.50
C ALA A 304 -7.17 21.54 -29.49
N ALA A 305 -7.29 20.33 -30.02
CA ALA A 305 -8.18 19.24 -29.63
C ALA A 305 -7.82 18.46 -28.35
N ALA A 306 -6.81 18.86 -27.58
CA ALA A 306 -6.35 18.05 -26.44
C ALA A 306 -7.33 18.01 -25.24
N ARG A 307 -8.51 18.65 -25.38
CA ARG A 307 -9.51 18.75 -24.32
C ARG A 307 -10.87 18.23 -24.76
N TYR A 308 -11.32 18.43 -26.00
CA TYR A 308 -12.73 18.19 -26.38
C TYR A 308 -12.98 16.79 -26.94
N THR A 309 -13.93 16.06 -26.36
CA THR A 309 -14.29 14.69 -26.76
C THR A 309 -15.64 14.60 -27.45
N PHE A 310 -16.48 15.63 -27.29
CA PHE A 310 -17.80 15.72 -27.90
C PHE A 310 -17.99 17.03 -28.67
N CYS A 311 -18.83 17.00 -29.69
CA CYS A 311 -19.29 18.17 -30.42
C CYS A 311 -20.81 18.18 -30.61
N GLY A 312 -21.34 19.37 -30.86
CA GLY A 312 -22.70 19.64 -31.26
C GLY A 312 -22.67 20.74 -32.30
N TYR A 313 -23.49 20.65 -33.33
CA TYR A 313 -23.56 21.67 -34.37
C TYR A 313 -24.98 21.88 -34.86
N SER A 314 -25.27 23.08 -35.36
CA SER A 314 -26.53 23.42 -36.01
C SER A 314 -26.35 24.61 -36.95
N TRP A 315 -27.24 24.70 -37.94
CA TRP A 315 -27.30 25.81 -38.87
C TRP A 315 -28.26 26.88 -38.35
N ASP A 316 -27.85 28.14 -38.45
CA ASP A 316 -28.58 29.38 -38.15
C ASP A 316 -29.07 29.57 -36.70
N ALA A 317 -28.79 28.62 -35.81
CA ALA A 317 -29.07 28.70 -34.38
C ALA A 317 -28.02 27.92 -33.58
N GLU A 318 -27.94 28.16 -32.27
CA GLU A 318 -27.06 27.39 -31.38
C GLU A 318 -27.53 25.94 -31.16
N PRO A 319 -26.62 24.96 -31.09
CA PRO A 319 -27.01 23.57 -30.86
C PRO A 319 -27.41 23.35 -29.40
N THR A 320 -28.51 22.62 -29.20
CA THR A 320 -29.05 22.25 -27.88
C THR A 320 -28.47 20.94 -27.33
N LYS A 321 -27.78 20.15 -28.17
CA LYS A 321 -27.14 18.88 -27.81
C LYS A 321 -25.68 18.87 -28.23
N ILE A 322 -24.81 18.31 -27.38
CA ILE A 322 -23.35 18.17 -27.61
C ILE A 322 -22.97 16.70 -27.35
N ASN A 323 -23.40 15.81 -28.23
CA ASN A 323 -23.34 14.36 -28.04
C ASN A 323 -22.61 13.59 -29.16
N ASN A 324 -22.16 14.27 -30.22
CA ASN A 324 -21.40 13.61 -31.28
C ASN A 324 -19.96 13.43 -30.82
N ALA A 325 -19.45 12.20 -30.79
CA ALA A 325 -18.06 11.94 -30.43
C ALA A 325 -17.12 12.45 -31.53
N LEU A 326 -16.04 13.13 -31.15
CA LEU A 326 -14.95 13.44 -32.08
C LEU A 326 -14.09 12.18 -32.26
N THR A 327 -13.97 11.69 -33.49
CA THR A 327 -13.10 10.55 -33.81
C THR A 327 -11.77 11.10 -34.31
N ASP A 328 -10.67 10.87 -33.57
CA ASP A 328 -9.33 11.41 -33.91
C ASP A 328 -9.34 12.95 -34.12
N GLY A 329 -10.09 13.68 -33.29
CA GLY A 329 -10.20 15.14 -33.37
C GLY A 329 -10.96 15.67 -34.60
N LYS A 330 -11.66 14.79 -35.33
CA LYS A 330 -12.39 15.11 -36.57
C LYS A 330 -13.90 14.99 -36.38
N ILE A 331 -14.63 15.79 -37.15
CA ILE A 331 -16.07 15.65 -37.35
C ILE A 331 -16.43 15.98 -38.80
N ALA A 332 -17.33 15.19 -39.38
CA ALA A 332 -17.93 15.48 -40.68
C ALA A 332 -19.34 16.08 -40.51
N ILE A 333 -19.62 17.18 -41.21
CA ILE A 333 -20.90 17.88 -41.23
C ILE A 333 -21.43 17.86 -42.65
N MET A 334 -22.66 17.38 -42.81
CA MET A 334 -23.35 17.38 -44.10
C MET A 334 -23.82 18.79 -44.47
N VAL A 335 -23.56 19.18 -45.71
CA VAL A 335 -24.00 20.43 -46.32
C VAL A 335 -24.83 20.09 -47.56
N ASP A 336 -26.11 20.43 -47.51
CA ASP A 336 -27.15 20.11 -48.51
C ASP A 336 -27.84 21.35 -49.07
N PHE A 337 -27.23 22.53 -48.91
CA PHE A 337 -27.78 23.81 -49.35
C PHE A 337 -26.82 24.58 -50.27
N VAL A 338 -27.41 25.49 -51.03
CA VAL A 338 -26.71 26.53 -51.81
C VAL A 338 -27.04 27.89 -51.20
N GLY A 339 -26.08 28.81 -51.18
CA GLY A 339 -26.20 30.13 -50.55
C GLY A 339 -25.42 30.25 -49.24
N THR A 340 -25.73 31.27 -48.45
CA THR A 340 -25.01 31.63 -47.21
C THR A 340 -25.81 31.24 -45.98
N ARG A 341 -25.17 30.53 -45.04
CA ARG A 341 -25.74 30.18 -43.71
C ARG A 341 -24.71 30.30 -42.61
N ASN A 342 -25.18 30.45 -41.38
CA ASN A 342 -24.33 30.47 -40.19
C ASN A 342 -24.23 29.06 -39.59
N LEU A 343 -23.02 28.52 -39.45
CA LEU A 343 -22.74 27.29 -38.73
C LEU A 343 -22.34 27.61 -37.29
N TYR A 344 -23.12 27.13 -36.33
CA TYR A 344 -22.80 27.18 -34.91
C TYR A 344 -22.26 25.81 -34.47
N ILE A 345 -21.09 25.79 -33.83
CA ILE A 345 -20.43 24.57 -33.34
C ILE A 345 -20.07 24.75 -31.86
N LYS A 346 -20.41 23.75 -31.04
CA LYS A 346 -20.00 23.65 -29.64
C LYS A 346 -19.15 22.40 -29.45
N PHE A 347 -18.05 22.54 -28.71
CA PHE A 347 -17.18 21.43 -28.31
C PHE A 347 -17.19 21.28 -26.80
N LYS A 348 -17.28 20.05 -26.26
CA LYS A 348 -17.29 19.76 -24.82
C LYS A 348 -16.17 18.79 -24.43
N ASN A 349 -15.44 19.11 -23.36
CA ASN A 349 -14.38 18.26 -22.80
C ASN A 349 -14.90 17.29 -21.74
N ALA A 350 -14.05 16.34 -21.33
CA ALA A 350 -14.35 15.39 -20.26
C ALA A 350 -14.68 16.08 -18.92
N ALA A 351 -14.11 17.26 -18.67
CA ALA A 351 -14.38 18.09 -17.48
C ALA A 351 -15.66 18.96 -17.60
N GLY A 352 -16.37 18.91 -18.73
CA GLY A 352 -17.61 19.65 -18.97
C GLY A 352 -17.47 21.10 -19.47
N GLN A 353 -16.26 21.60 -19.70
CA GLN A 353 -16.03 22.92 -20.29
C GLN A 353 -16.45 22.93 -21.76
N VAL A 354 -17.01 24.05 -22.21
CA VAL A 354 -17.57 24.22 -23.55
C VAL A 354 -16.87 25.35 -24.31
N MET A 355 -16.45 25.07 -25.55
CA MET A 355 -16.00 26.06 -26.53
C MET A 355 -17.09 26.27 -27.58
N ASN A 356 -17.46 27.53 -27.82
CA ASN A 356 -18.40 27.91 -28.88
C ASN A 356 -17.62 28.48 -30.08
N SER A 357 -18.05 28.18 -31.28
CA SER A 357 -17.51 28.78 -32.51
C SER A 357 -18.62 28.98 -33.53
N LYS A 358 -18.55 30.10 -34.24
CA LYS A 358 -19.50 30.47 -35.29
C LYS A 358 -18.75 30.70 -36.59
N PHE A 359 -19.30 30.19 -37.69
CA PHE A 359 -18.77 30.38 -39.03
C PHE A 359 -19.89 30.83 -39.96
N GLU A 360 -19.60 31.74 -40.86
CA GLU A 360 -20.40 32.02 -42.04
C GLU A 360 -19.88 31.15 -43.19
N ILE A 361 -20.75 30.31 -43.75
CA ILE A 361 -20.43 29.38 -44.83
C ILE A 361 -21.25 29.77 -46.06
N THR A 362 -20.60 30.01 -47.19
CA THR A 362 -21.26 30.29 -48.47
C THR A 362 -20.90 29.22 -49.48
N ILE A 363 -21.92 28.54 -50.00
CA ILE A 363 -21.80 27.54 -51.06
C ILE A 363 -22.33 28.14 -52.36
N THR A 364 -21.51 28.14 -53.41
CA THR A 364 -21.92 28.60 -54.75
C THR A 364 -21.79 27.47 -55.75
N GLU A 365 -22.83 27.25 -56.55
CA GLU A 365 -22.80 26.32 -57.69
C GLU A 365 -22.46 27.08 -58.97
N GLY A 366 -21.42 26.63 -59.67
CA GLY A 366 -20.99 27.15 -60.95
C GLY A 366 -21.78 26.50 -62.10
N THR A 367 -21.84 27.21 -63.23
CA THR A 367 -22.57 26.81 -64.44
C THR A 367 -22.10 25.49 -65.08
N SER A 368 -20.93 24.98 -64.72
CA SER A 368 -20.39 23.68 -65.17
C SER A 368 -20.48 22.56 -64.11
N GLY A 369 -21.28 22.74 -63.06
CA GLY A 369 -21.43 21.77 -61.96
C GLY A 369 -20.29 21.79 -60.95
N GLY A 370 -19.40 22.79 -60.99
CA GLY A 370 -18.38 23.02 -59.98
C GLY A 370 -18.98 23.67 -58.74
N VAL A 371 -18.55 23.28 -57.54
CA VAL A 371 -18.98 23.89 -56.27
C VAL A 371 -17.82 24.68 -55.69
N SER A 372 -18.06 25.91 -55.25
CA SER A 372 -17.09 26.70 -54.48
C SER A 372 -17.59 26.94 -53.06
N VAL A 373 -16.64 27.00 -52.12
CA VAL A 373 -16.91 27.12 -50.68
C VAL A 373 -16.12 28.31 -50.16
N GLN A 374 -16.83 29.25 -49.55
CA GLN A 374 -16.21 30.34 -48.79
C GLN A 374 -16.58 30.20 -47.32
N THR A 375 -15.60 30.39 -46.44
CA THR A 375 -15.76 30.23 -45.00
C THR A 375 -15.16 31.40 -44.26
N LYS A 376 -15.90 31.99 -43.34
CA LYS A 376 -15.44 33.08 -42.48
C LYS A 376 -15.79 32.77 -41.03
N ARG A 377 -14.80 32.74 -40.14
CA ARG A 377 -15.04 32.63 -38.70
C ARG A 377 -15.58 33.97 -38.18
N LEU A 378 -16.64 33.92 -37.38
CA LEU A 378 -17.35 35.09 -36.84
C LEU A 378 -17.09 35.29 -35.35
#